data_AF-A0A7U4M336-F1
#
_entry.id   AF-A0A7U4M336-F1
#
_cell.length_a   1.000
_cell.length_b   1.000
_cell.length_c   1.000
_cell.angle_alpha   90.00
_cell.angle_beta   90.00
_cell.angle_gamma   90.00
#
_symmetry.space_group_name_H-M   'P 1'
#
loop_
_entity.id
_entity.type
_entity.pdbx_description
1 polymer ?
#
loop_
_entity_poly.entity_id
_entity_poly.type
_entity_poly.pdbx_seq_one_letter_code
_entity_poly.pdbx_strand_id
1 'polypeptide(L)'
;MSDIVIYEDGNVVLDAMVDAESIWLSQKQIAELFDVKVPAVSKHLKNIFNSGELDEKVVVSKMEMTTKHGAVSDKTQTKNINIYNLDSIISIGYRINSRRATQFRIWATNVLKDHLIKGYTINNERLQKNYDEFLRVVEDMKVLSQNADSVKAGDVLELIKSFSATWFGLDSYDREELPQEGISKVNLEFEVEKLYKDVAIFKEELMKKGEASEIFATEKTKKSLEGIVGNVFQSVFGEDAYPTVEEKAAHLLYFIVKNHPFNDGNKRTGAFSFVWLLKRAGFDVEKFINPNALTALTLLIAESNPNDKDRMVGLVLLMLRD
;
A
#
# COMPACT_ATOMS: atom_id res chain seq x y z
N MET A 1 14.13 -22.42 -2.96
CA MET A 1 13.67 -21.70 -4.17
C MET A 1 12.38 -21.01 -3.78
N SER A 2 12.30 -19.72 -4.04
CA SER A 2 11.21 -18.87 -3.58
C SER A 2 10.55 -18.31 -4.84
N ASP A 3 9.27 -18.60 -5.04
CA ASP A 3 8.52 -18.08 -6.19
C ASP A 3 8.38 -16.56 -6.04
N ILE A 4 8.95 -15.80 -6.98
CA ILE A 4 8.91 -14.33 -6.95
C ILE A 4 8.25 -13.83 -8.22
N VAL A 5 7.16 -13.08 -8.03
CA VAL A 5 6.47 -12.36 -9.09
C VAL A 5 7.22 -11.05 -9.32
N ILE A 6 7.88 -10.94 -10.47
CA ILE A 6 8.66 -9.75 -10.83
C ILE A 6 7.77 -8.71 -11.55
N TYR A 7 6.56 -9.07 -11.99
CA TYR A 7 5.72 -8.18 -12.79
C TYR A 7 4.19 -8.43 -12.67
N GLU A 8 3.39 -7.40 -12.36
CA GLU A 8 1.91 -7.45 -12.44
C GLU A 8 1.28 -6.29 -13.25
N ASP A 9 1.02 -6.59 -14.53
CA ASP A 9 -0.17 -6.27 -15.35
C ASP A 9 -0.12 -7.15 -16.64
N GLY A 10 0.12 -8.46 -16.46
CA GLY A 10 0.44 -9.39 -17.55
C GLY A 10 1.26 -10.64 -17.15
N ASN A 11 1.00 -11.15 -15.95
CA ASN A 11 1.57 -12.31 -15.21
C ASN A 11 2.68 -13.10 -15.91
N VAL A 12 3.91 -12.83 -15.48
CA VAL A 12 5.07 -13.69 -15.71
C VAL A 12 5.62 -14.09 -14.34
N VAL A 13 5.37 -15.34 -13.95
CA VAL A 13 5.94 -15.95 -12.74
C VAL A 13 7.25 -16.60 -13.14
N LEU A 14 8.36 -16.10 -12.60
CA LEU A 14 9.68 -16.70 -12.79
C LEU A 14 10.17 -17.19 -11.44
N ASP A 15 10.65 -18.43 -11.42
CA ASP A 15 11.46 -18.90 -10.30
C ASP A 15 12.78 -18.14 -10.35
N ALA A 16 13.00 -17.22 -9.40
CA ALA A 16 14.13 -16.33 -9.36
C ALA A 16 14.95 -16.60 -8.11
N MET A 17 16.28 -16.60 -8.25
CA MET A 17 17.14 -16.69 -7.09
C MET A 17 17.25 -15.30 -6.47
N VAL A 18 16.98 -15.22 -5.17
CA VAL A 18 17.06 -13.98 -4.41
C VAL A 18 17.94 -14.21 -3.20
N ASP A 19 18.86 -13.28 -3.01
CA ASP A 19 19.66 -13.13 -1.81
C ASP A 19 19.32 -11.80 -1.14
N ALA A 20 20.09 -11.42 -0.11
CA ALA A 20 19.84 -10.19 0.64
C ALA A 20 20.10 -8.90 -0.16
N GLU A 21 20.81 -8.98 -1.29
CA GLU A 21 21.32 -7.80 -2.01
C GLU A 21 20.77 -7.69 -3.44
N SER A 22 20.34 -8.77 -4.08
CA SER A 22 19.84 -8.73 -5.46
C SER A 22 18.93 -9.88 -5.88
N ILE A 23 18.31 -9.70 -7.04
CA ILE A 23 17.58 -10.72 -7.80
C ILE A 23 18.47 -11.18 -8.95
N TRP A 24 18.58 -12.49 -9.12
CA TRP A 24 19.45 -13.11 -10.13
C TRP A 24 18.66 -13.93 -11.14
N LEU A 25 18.85 -13.63 -12.43
CA LEU A 25 18.21 -14.34 -13.54
C LEU A 25 19.23 -14.82 -14.59
N SER A 26 18.99 -15.98 -15.18
CA SER A 26 19.71 -16.45 -16.36
C SER A 26 19.26 -15.69 -17.63
N GLN A 27 20.08 -15.70 -18.69
CA GLN A 27 19.67 -15.09 -19.97
C GLN A 27 18.35 -15.66 -20.52
N LYS A 28 18.04 -16.92 -20.21
CA LYS A 28 16.79 -17.57 -20.62
C LYS A 28 15.59 -16.96 -19.88
N GLN A 29 15.70 -16.77 -18.57
CA GLN A 29 14.65 -16.14 -17.76
C GLN A 29 14.47 -14.66 -18.14
N ILE A 30 15.56 -13.93 -18.41
CA ILE A 30 15.48 -12.54 -18.89
C ILE A 30 14.78 -12.46 -20.26
N ALA A 31 15.06 -13.42 -21.14
CA ALA A 31 14.40 -13.50 -22.44
C ALA A 31 12.88 -13.75 -22.30
N GLU A 32 12.49 -14.61 -21.36
CA GLU A 32 11.08 -14.89 -21.04
C GLU A 32 10.39 -13.67 -20.39
N LEU A 33 11.06 -13.02 -19.43
CA LEU A 33 10.59 -11.80 -18.76
C LEU A 33 10.21 -10.72 -19.76
N PHE A 34 11.08 -10.48 -20.76
CA PHE A 34 10.88 -9.43 -21.74
C PHE A 34 10.22 -9.90 -23.04
N ASP A 35 9.78 -11.15 -23.13
CA ASP A 35 9.18 -11.75 -24.34
C ASP A 35 10.06 -11.55 -25.59
N VAL A 36 11.33 -11.95 -25.48
CA VAL A 36 12.30 -11.92 -26.57
C VAL A 36 13.06 -13.25 -26.64
N LYS A 37 13.89 -13.41 -27.67
CA LYS A 37 14.78 -14.56 -27.78
C LYS A 37 16.10 -14.28 -27.05
N VAL A 38 16.71 -15.33 -26.48
CA VAL A 38 18.01 -15.27 -25.80
C VAL A 38 19.10 -14.52 -26.59
N PRO A 39 19.24 -14.64 -27.92
CA PRO A 39 20.25 -13.88 -28.68
C PRO A 39 20.11 -12.36 -28.57
N ALA A 40 18.90 -11.83 -28.37
CA ALA A 40 18.69 -10.41 -28.15
C ALA A 40 19.28 -9.98 -26.79
N VAL A 41 19.03 -10.78 -25.75
CA VAL A 41 19.60 -10.59 -24.40
C VAL A 41 21.13 -10.66 -24.45
N SER A 42 21.69 -11.68 -25.12
CA SER A 42 23.15 -11.83 -25.26
C SER A 42 23.78 -10.63 -25.99
N LYS A 43 23.11 -10.10 -27.03
CA LYS A 43 23.56 -8.92 -27.77
C LYS A 43 23.59 -7.68 -26.86
N HIS A 44 22.55 -7.46 -26.07
CA HIS A 44 22.48 -6.30 -25.18
C HIS A 44 23.51 -6.38 -24.05
N LEU A 45 23.67 -7.54 -23.41
CA LEU A 45 24.72 -7.78 -22.41
C LEU A 45 26.12 -7.46 -22.94
N LYS A 46 26.45 -7.97 -24.15
CA LYS A 46 27.73 -7.67 -24.79
C LYS A 46 27.94 -6.18 -24.99
N ASN A 47 26.90 -5.45 -25.40
CA ASN A 47 26.99 -4.01 -25.61
C ASN A 47 27.16 -3.24 -24.28
N ILE A 48 26.45 -3.63 -23.22
CA ILE A 48 26.53 -3.04 -21.88
C ILE A 48 27.96 -3.14 -21.33
N PHE A 49 28.57 -4.32 -21.44
CA PHE A 49 29.95 -4.54 -20.99
C PHE A 49 30.97 -3.82 -21.86
N ASN A 50 30.80 -3.82 -23.18
CA ASN A 50 31.70 -3.11 -24.10
C ASN A 50 31.67 -1.59 -23.89
N SER A 51 30.53 -1.02 -23.51
CA SER A 51 30.43 0.42 -23.19
C SER A 51 30.92 0.77 -21.78
N GLY A 52 31.22 -0.23 -20.95
CA GLY A 52 31.58 -0.03 -19.54
C GLY A 52 30.42 0.50 -18.69
N GLU A 53 29.17 0.26 -19.10
CA GLU A 53 27.99 0.68 -18.31
C GLU A 53 27.89 -0.15 -17.02
N LEU A 54 28.20 -1.44 -17.09
CA LEU A 54 28.30 -2.34 -15.95
C LEU A 54 29.63 -3.10 -15.99
N ASP A 55 30.20 -3.38 -14.82
CA ASP A 55 31.34 -4.28 -14.68
C ASP A 55 30.85 -5.74 -14.60
N GLU A 56 31.25 -6.55 -15.58
CA GLU A 56 30.89 -7.97 -15.66
C GLU A 56 31.25 -8.76 -14.38
N LYS A 57 32.32 -8.37 -13.68
CA LYS A 57 32.74 -9.04 -12.43
C LYS A 57 31.80 -8.83 -11.26
N VAL A 58 31.02 -7.75 -11.29
CA VAL A 58 30.08 -7.36 -10.22
C VAL A 58 28.70 -7.93 -10.49
N VAL A 59 28.28 -7.91 -11.76
CA VAL A 59 26.88 -8.19 -12.13
C VAL A 59 26.65 -9.61 -12.65
N VAL A 60 27.70 -10.40 -12.84
CA VAL A 60 27.62 -11.79 -13.32
C VAL A 60 28.14 -12.76 -12.27
N SER A 61 27.31 -13.77 -11.97
CA SER A 61 27.72 -14.91 -11.16
C SER A 61 27.60 -16.21 -11.95
N LYS A 62 28.43 -17.21 -11.61
CA LYS A 62 28.42 -18.53 -12.24
C LYS A 62 27.66 -19.49 -11.35
N MET A 63 26.57 -20.04 -11.87
CA MET A 63 25.78 -21.06 -11.20
C MET A 63 26.06 -22.43 -11.82
N GLU A 64 26.38 -23.39 -10.96
CA GLU A 64 26.48 -24.79 -11.36
C GLU A 64 25.07 -25.39 -11.49
N MET A 65 24.61 -25.65 -12.72
CA MET A 65 23.35 -26.35 -12.96
C MET A 65 23.60 -27.75 -13.50
N THR A 66 23.02 -28.74 -12.81
CA THR A 66 23.07 -30.14 -13.19
C THR A 66 21.94 -30.44 -14.18
N THR A 67 22.25 -30.62 -15.46
CA THR A 67 21.28 -30.98 -16.51
C THR A 67 21.45 -32.44 -16.95
N LYS A 68 20.38 -33.13 -17.36
CA LYS A 68 20.49 -34.50 -17.91
C LYS A 68 21.32 -34.48 -19.20
N HIS A 69 22.24 -35.42 -19.34
CA HIS A 69 23.14 -35.46 -20.49
C HIS A 69 22.35 -35.80 -21.76
N GLY A 70 22.38 -34.94 -22.77
CA GLY A 70 21.56 -35.09 -23.99
C GLY A 70 21.91 -36.29 -24.90
N ALA A 71 22.92 -37.09 -24.56
CA ALA A 71 23.40 -38.20 -25.38
C ALA A 71 23.41 -39.57 -24.65
N VAL A 72 23.23 -39.61 -23.33
CA VAL A 72 23.30 -40.86 -22.53
C VAL A 72 22.25 -40.76 -21.42
N SER A 73 21.28 -41.67 -21.42
CA SER A 73 20.34 -41.83 -20.30
C SER A 73 21.11 -42.23 -19.04
N ASP A 74 20.77 -41.62 -17.91
CA ASP A 74 21.32 -41.83 -16.56
C ASP A 74 22.66 -41.15 -16.21
N LYS A 75 23.15 -40.21 -17.03
CA LYS A 75 24.23 -39.29 -16.62
C LYS A 75 23.73 -37.85 -16.51
N THR A 76 24.19 -37.16 -15.48
CA THR A 76 24.02 -35.72 -15.29
C THR A 76 25.30 -34.99 -15.72
N GLN A 77 25.15 -33.82 -16.35
CA GLN A 77 26.23 -32.93 -16.72
C GLN A 77 26.07 -31.61 -15.97
N THR A 78 27.12 -31.22 -15.24
CA THR A 78 27.20 -29.89 -14.62
C THR A 78 27.58 -28.89 -15.69
N LYS A 79 26.72 -27.89 -15.92
CA LYS A 79 27.02 -26.73 -16.76
C LYS A 79 27.05 -25.49 -15.90
N ASN A 80 28.12 -24.71 -16.06
CA ASN A 80 28.18 -23.36 -15.53
C ASN A 80 27.28 -22.47 -16.38
N ILE A 81 26.21 -21.96 -15.77
CA ILE A 81 25.30 -21.00 -16.38
C ILE A 81 25.57 -19.64 -15.74
N ASN A 82 25.78 -18.62 -16.56
CA ASN A 82 25.88 -17.26 -16.06
C ASN A 82 24.50 -16.73 -15.67
N ILE A 83 24.40 -16.22 -14.47
CA ILE A 83 23.25 -15.48 -13.94
C ILE A 83 23.63 -14.01 -13.79
N TYR A 84 22.64 -13.14 -13.91
CA TYR A 84 22.79 -11.70 -14.01
C TYR A 84 21.92 -11.04 -12.95
N ASN A 85 22.50 -10.07 -12.23
CA ASN A 85 21.84 -9.37 -11.13
C ASN A 85 20.77 -8.37 -11.60
N LEU A 86 20.12 -7.69 -10.65
CA LEU A 86 19.07 -6.72 -10.93
C LEU A 86 19.52 -5.57 -11.85
N ASP A 87 20.75 -5.06 -11.69
CA ASP A 87 21.27 -3.96 -12.54
C ASP A 87 21.37 -4.37 -14.01
N SER A 88 21.80 -5.61 -14.26
CA SER A 88 21.83 -6.17 -15.61
C SER A 88 20.42 -6.31 -16.18
N ILE A 89 19.47 -6.79 -15.37
CA ILE A 89 18.06 -6.96 -15.78
C ILE A 89 17.45 -5.60 -16.14
N ILE A 90 17.66 -4.58 -15.31
CA ILE A 90 17.19 -3.21 -15.54
C ILE A 90 17.81 -2.65 -16.83
N SER A 91 19.13 -2.72 -16.97
CA SER A 91 19.86 -2.19 -18.14
C SER A 91 19.40 -2.83 -19.45
N ILE A 92 19.15 -4.14 -19.43
CA ILE A 92 18.58 -4.88 -20.58
C ILE A 92 17.13 -4.46 -20.84
N GLY A 93 16.32 -4.32 -19.78
CA GLY A 93 14.94 -3.84 -19.85
C GLY A 93 14.82 -2.46 -20.50
N TYR A 94 15.81 -1.58 -20.34
CA TYR A 94 15.87 -0.29 -21.02
C TYR A 94 16.24 -0.35 -22.50
N ARG A 95 16.91 -1.42 -22.93
CA ARG A 95 17.44 -1.57 -24.30
C ARG A 95 16.57 -2.45 -25.18
N ILE A 96 15.69 -3.28 -24.61
CA ILE A 96 14.77 -4.15 -25.34
C ILE A 96 13.53 -3.36 -25.79
N ASN A 97 13.19 -3.51 -27.07
CA ASN A 97 11.96 -3.00 -27.65
C ASN A 97 10.89 -4.10 -27.70
N SER A 98 10.24 -4.35 -26.57
CA SER A 98 9.06 -5.22 -26.47
C SER A 98 7.98 -4.58 -25.62
N ARG A 99 6.73 -5.06 -25.76
CA ARG A 99 5.62 -4.62 -24.90
C ARG A 99 5.94 -4.87 -23.43
N ARG A 100 6.47 -6.06 -23.09
CA ARG A 100 6.86 -6.41 -21.72
C ARG A 100 8.01 -5.53 -21.19
N ALA A 101 9.02 -5.23 -21.99
CA ALA A 101 10.09 -4.33 -21.59
C ALA A 101 9.60 -2.88 -21.37
N THR A 102 8.64 -2.43 -22.19
CA THR A 102 8.01 -1.10 -22.01
C THR A 102 7.25 -1.02 -20.70
N GLN A 103 6.48 -2.06 -20.41
CA GLN A 103 5.69 -2.21 -19.20
C GLN A 103 6.59 -2.30 -17.95
N PHE A 104 7.66 -3.09 -18.01
CA PHE A 104 8.70 -3.13 -16.97
C PHE A 104 9.33 -1.75 -16.71
N ARG A 105 9.64 -0.97 -17.75
CA ARG A 105 10.20 0.38 -17.58
C ARG A 105 9.22 1.33 -16.89
N ILE A 106 7.94 1.27 -17.25
CA ILE A 106 6.88 2.08 -16.61
C ILE A 106 6.83 1.74 -15.11
N TRP A 107 6.76 0.45 -14.79
CA TRP A 107 6.78 -0.03 -13.41
C TRP A 107 8.04 0.42 -12.65
N ALA A 108 9.24 0.17 -13.19
CA ALA A 108 10.49 0.54 -12.54
C ALA A 108 10.63 2.05 -12.33
N THR A 109 10.16 2.85 -13.30
CA THR A 109 10.13 4.31 -13.19
C THR A 109 9.15 4.76 -12.11
N ASN A 110 7.98 4.14 -12.00
CA ASN A 110 7.01 4.43 -10.94
C ASN A 110 7.56 4.06 -9.56
N VAL A 111 8.20 2.90 -9.42
CA VAL A 111 8.87 2.49 -8.16
C VAL A 111 9.94 3.50 -7.75
N LEU A 112 10.81 3.92 -8.69
CA LEU A 112 11.82 4.94 -8.42
C LEU A 112 11.18 6.29 -8.07
N LYS A 113 10.12 6.69 -8.77
CA LYS A 113 9.38 7.92 -8.50
C LYS A 113 8.74 7.88 -7.11
N ASP A 114 8.12 6.77 -6.74
CA ASP A 114 7.57 6.55 -5.41
C ASP A 114 8.66 6.63 -4.35
N HIS A 115 9.81 5.98 -4.56
CA HIS A 115 10.93 6.04 -3.61
C HIS A 115 11.48 7.47 -3.43
N LEU A 116 11.63 8.21 -4.53
CA LEU A 116 12.15 9.58 -4.50
C LEU A 116 11.16 10.60 -3.91
N ILE A 117 9.86 10.38 -4.07
CA ILE A 117 8.82 11.29 -3.56
C ILE A 117 8.39 10.93 -2.14
N LYS A 118 8.19 9.64 -1.85
CA LYS A 118 7.65 9.13 -0.58
C LYS A 118 8.75 8.71 0.39
N GLY A 119 10.01 8.60 -0.04
CA GLY A 119 11.16 8.20 0.78
C GLY A 119 11.28 6.69 1.00
N TYR A 120 10.32 5.89 0.54
CA TYR A 120 10.27 4.44 0.66
C TYR A 120 9.38 3.83 -0.45
N THR A 121 9.43 2.51 -0.61
CA THR A 121 8.56 1.77 -1.54
C THR A 121 7.96 0.57 -0.81
N ILE A 122 6.63 0.49 -0.71
CA ILE A 122 5.90 -0.61 -0.06
C ILE A 122 5.31 -1.56 -1.11
N ASN A 123 5.43 -2.86 -0.87
CA ASN A 123 4.70 -3.90 -1.63
C ASN A 123 3.48 -4.37 -0.80
N ASN A 124 2.33 -3.73 -1.05
CA ASN A 124 1.08 -3.97 -0.30
C ASN A 124 0.55 -5.41 -0.45
N GLU A 125 0.70 -6.02 -1.64
CA GLU A 125 0.25 -7.39 -1.89
C GLU A 125 1.05 -8.42 -1.11
N ARG A 126 2.37 -8.21 -0.98
CA ARG A 126 3.23 -9.09 -0.20
C ARG A 126 2.94 -8.98 1.30
N LEU A 127 2.59 -7.78 1.79
CA LEU A 127 2.13 -7.59 3.17
C LEU A 127 0.81 -8.34 3.44
N GLN A 128 -0.18 -8.20 2.56
CA GLN A 128 -1.46 -8.92 2.69
C GLN A 128 -1.27 -10.45 2.59
N LYS A 129 -0.48 -10.94 1.63
CA LYS A 129 -0.20 -12.38 1.47
C LYS A 129 0.43 -12.99 2.73
N ASN A 130 1.36 -12.28 3.36
CA ASN A 130 2.00 -12.74 4.60
C ASN A 130 0.99 -12.79 5.77
N TYR A 131 0.05 -11.85 5.84
CA TYR A 131 -1.00 -11.83 6.86
C TYR A 131 -1.97 -13.01 6.70
N ASP A 132 -2.41 -13.28 5.48
CA ASP A 132 -3.29 -14.42 5.17
C ASP A 132 -2.61 -15.77 5.46
N GLU A 133 -1.32 -15.89 5.15
CA GLU A 133 -0.53 -17.09 5.43
C GLU A 133 -0.39 -17.32 6.94
N PHE A 134 -0.15 -16.25 7.72
CA PHE A 134 -0.13 -16.32 9.18
C PHE A 134 -1.47 -16.80 9.76
N LEU A 135 -2.59 -16.24 9.29
CA LEU A 135 -3.92 -16.63 9.77
C LEU A 135 -4.23 -18.10 9.46
N ARG A 136 -3.82 -18.60 8.29
CA ARG A 136 -3.94 -20.02 7.94
C ARG A 136 -3.15 -20.91 8.89
N VAL A 137 -1.90 -20.55 9.20
CA VAL A 137 -1.07 -21.32 10.13
C VAL A 137 -1.71 -21.38 11.53
N VAL A 138 -2.29 -20.28 12.01
CA VAL A 138 -3.00 -20.25 13.30
C VAL A 138 -4.24 -21.14 13.28
N GLU A 139 -5.00 -21.14 12.17
CA GLU A 139 -6.18 -22.00 12.00
C GLU A 139 -5.80 -23.48 11.92
N ASP A 140 -4.77 -23.82 11.16
CA ASP A 140 -4.23 -25.18 11.05
C ASP A 140 -3.77 -25.68 12.43
N MET A 141 -3.08 -24.84 13.22
CA MET A 141 -2.71 -25.18 14.59
C MET A 141 -3.93 -25.37 15.50
N LYS A 142 -5.01 -24.58 15.32
CA LYS A 142 -6.25 -24.75 16.09
C LYS A 142 -6.85 -26.13 15.84
N VAL A 143 -6.96 -26.55 14.57
CA VAL A 143 -7.47 -27.88 14.18
C VAL A 143 -6.58 -29.00 14.74
N LEU A 144 -5.26 -28.85 14.67
CA LEU A 144 -4.32 -29.84 15.21
C LEU A 144 -4.41 -29.93 16.75
N SER A 145 -4.63 -28.81 17.44
CA SER A 145 -4.75 -28.75 18.90
C SER A 145 -6.06 -29.30 19.47
N GLN A 146 -7.14 -29.32 18.68
CA GLN A 146 -8.43 -29.90 19.07
C GLN A 146 -8.40 -31.42 19.24
N ASN A 147 -7.39 -32.11 18.68
CA ASN A 147 -7.21 -33.57 18.80
C ASN A 147 -6.32 -33.98 19.99
N ALA A 148 -5.78 -33.01 20.74
CA ALA A 148 -5.08 -33.23 22.00
C ALA A 148 -5.92 -32.65 23.14
N ASP A 149 -5.90 -33.27 24.33
CA ASP A 149 -6.67 -32.89 25.54
C ASP A 149 -6.36 -31.48 26.12
N SER A 150 -5.80 -30.56 25.33
CA SER A 150 -5.38 -29.23 25.74
C SER A 150 -6.38 -28.15 25.32
N VAL A 151 -7.53 -28.08 25.99
CA VAL A 151 -8.49 -26.96 25.90
C VAL A 151 -7.77 -25.59 26.03
N LYS A 152 -6.70 -25.53 26.83
CA LYS A 152 -5.86 -24.34 27.04
C LYS A 152 -5.09 -23.85 25.81
N ALA A 153 -4.73 -24.72 24.87
CA ALA A 153 -3.99 -24.33 23.67
C ALA A 153 -4.92 -23.65 22.66
N GLY A 154 -6.18 -24.11 22.56
CA GLY A 154 -7.21 -23.47 21.74
C GLY A 154 -7.50 -22.04 22.18
N ASP A 155 -7.58 -21.78 23.49
CA ASP A 155 -7.82 -20.44 24.04
C ASP A 155 -6.69 -19.45 23.70
N VAL A 156 -5.43 -19.90 23.75
CA VAL A 156 -4.27 -19.08 23.39
C VAL A 156 -4.24 -18.80 21.88
N LEU A 157 -4.56 -19.79 21.05
CA LEU A 157 -4.63 -19.60 19.59
C LEU A 157 -5.76 -18.65 19.18
N GLU A 158 -6.90 -18.72 19.87
CA GLU A 158 -8.02 -17.79 19.66
C GLU A 158 -7.64 -16.36 20.08
N LEU A 159 -6.93 -16.22 21.20
CA LEU A 159 -6.37 -14.94 21.61
C LEU A 159 -5.39 -14.39 20.57
N ILE A 160 -4.44 -15.20 20.08
CA ILE A 160 -3.48 -14.80 19.04
C ILE A 160 -4.21 -14.35 17.77
N LYS A 161 -5.22 -15.11 17.33
CA LYS A 161 -6.03 -14.74 16.15
C LYS A 161 -6.75 -13.41 16.37
N SER A 162 -7.43 -13.25 17.50
CA SER A 162 -8.17 -12.02 17.82
C SER A 162 -7.28 -10.79 17.97
N PHE A 163 -6.03 -10.97 18.44
CA PHE A 163 -5.08 -9.88 18.63
C PHE A 163 -4.24 -9.59 17.37
N SER A 164 -4.25 -10.49 16.38
CA SER A 164 -3.40 -10.38 15.20
C SER A 164 -3.56 -9.03 14.47
N ALA A 165 -4.80 -8.60 14.20
CA ALA A 165 -5.07 -7.32 13.53
C ALA A 165 -4.48 -6.14 14.32
N THR A 166 -4.69 -6.12 15.65
CA THR A 166 -4.09 -5.12 16.54
C THR A 166 -2.57 -5.17 16.52
N TRP A 167 -1.96 -6.36 16.56
CA TRP A 167 -0.51 -6.54 16.50
C TRP A 167 0.08 -5.95 15.22
N PHE A 168 -0.48 -6.30 14.05
CA PHE A 168 0.01 -5.78 12.78
C PHE A 168 -0.24 -4.28 12.63
N GLY A 169 -1.35 -3.76 13.16
CA GLY A 169 -1.61 -2.32 13.20
C GLY A 169 -0.56 -1.57 14.03
N LEU A 170 -0.19 -2.10 15.20
CA LEU A 170 0.85 -1.52 16.06
C LEU A 170 2.25 -1.65 15.44
N ASP A 171 2.60 -2.81 14.86
CA ASP A 171 3.87 -3.00 14.16
C ASP A 171 3.99 -2.05 12.96
N SER A 172 2.90 -1.86 12.19
CA SER A 172 2.86 -0.87 11.10
C SER A 172 3.04 0.56 11.62
N TYR A 173 2.49 0.89 12.79
CA TYR A 173 2.68 2.18 13.42
C TYR A 173 4.12 2.41 13.90
N ASP A 174 4.79 1.38 14.43
CA ASP A 174 6.17 1.45 14.91
C ASP A 174 7.18 1.50 13.76
N ARG A 175 6.88 0.83 12.65
CA ARG A 175 7.72 0.82 11.44
C ARG A 175 7.45 1.97 10.46
N GLU A 176 6.47 2.82 10.77
CA GLU A 176 5.99 3.87 9.86
C GLU A 176 5.46 3.34 8.52
N GLU A 177 4.96 2.09 8.51
CA GLU A 177 4.40 1.39 7.35
C GLU A 177 2.87 1.50 7.27
N LEU A 178 2.31 2.58 7.83
CA LEU A 178 0.86 2.79 7.82
C LEU A 178 0.33 3.02 6.39
N PRO A 179 -0.93 2.62 6.12
CA PRO A 179 -1.62 2.92 4.87
C PRO A 179 -1.49 4.38 4.46
N GLN A 180 -1.08 4.62 3.22
CA GLN A 180 -1.07 5.98 2.63
C GLN A 180 -2.23 6.21 1.65
N GLU A 181 -2.82 5.12 1.15
CA GLU A 181 -3.86 5.15 0.12
C GLU A 181 -5.05 4.31 0.56
N GLY A 182 -6.24 4.71 0.13
CA GLY A 182 -7.46 3.92 0.29
C GLY A 182 -7.57 2.79 -0.74
N ILE A 183 -8.71 2.11 -0.76
CA ILE A 183 -8.94 0.97 -1.67
C ILE A 183 -9.88 1.41 -2.83
N SER A 184 -10.80 2.33 -2.56
CA SER A 184 -11.92 2.63 -3.44
C SER A 184 -11.67 3.83 -4.34
N LYS A 185 -11.45 3.60 -5.65
CA LYS A 185 -11.36 4.65 -6.68
C LYS A 185 -12.75 5.08 -7.20
N VAL A 186 -13.67 5.36 -6.29
CA VAL A 186 -15.01 5.84 -6.67
C VAL A 186 -14.94 7.31 -7.02
N ASN A 187 -15.32 7.67 -8.26
CA ASN A 187 -15.52 9.06 -8.64
C ASN A 187 -16.77 9.59 -7.93
N LEU A 188 -16.55 10.37 -6.89
CA LEU A 188 -17.61 11.04 -6.15
C LEU A 188 -17.74 12.48 -6.64
N GLU A 189 -18.91 12.84 -7.20
CA GLU A 189 -19.27 14.25 -7.34
C GLU A 189 -19.52 14.84 -5.95
N PHE A 190 -18.63 15.72 -5.52
CA PHE A 190 -18.70 16.40 -4.23
C PHE A 190 -19.15 17.85 -4.40
N GLU A 191 -20.16 18.25 -3.64
CA GLU A 191 -20.62 19.64 -3.56
C GLU A 191 -20.48 20.13 -2.12
N VAL A 192 -19.68 21.18 -1.92
CA VAL A 192 -19.43 21.77 -0.61
C VAL A 192 -20.70 22.38 0.00
N GLU A 193 -21.60 22.88 -0.83
CA GLU A 193 -22.88 23.45 -0.44
C GLU A 193 -23.74 22.42 0.30
N LYS A 194 -23.68 21.15 -0.13
CA LYS A 194 -24.38 20.05 0.53
C LYS A 194 -23.79 19.77 1.91
N LEU A 195 -22.46 19.81 2.05
CA LEU A 195 -21.81 19.65 3.35
C LEU A 195 -22.18 20.80 4.31
N TYR A 196 -22.16 22.06 3.85
CA TYR A 196 -22.60 23.20 4.65
C TYR A 196 -24.03 23.04 5.15
N LYS A 197 -24.95 22.61 4.27
CA LYS A 197 -26.34 22.37 4.64
C LYS A 197 -26.46 21.31 5.73
N ASP A 198 -25.78 20.18 5.57
CA ASP A 198 -25.89 19.06 6.51
C ASP A 198 -25.17 19.35 7.85
N VAL A 199 -24.09 20.15 7.84
CA VAL A 199 -23.47 20.69 9.05
C VAL A 199 -24.39 21.68 9.79
N ALA A 200 -25.15 22.50 9.06
CA ALA A 200 -26.14 23.40 9.65
C ALA A 200 -27.28 22.61 10.33
N ILE A 201 -27.79 21.56 9.68
CA ILE A 201 -28.78 20.66 10.29
C ILE A 201 -28.20 19.99 11.55
N PHE A 202 -26.95 19.51 11.47
CA PHE A 202 -26.28 18.90 12.62
C PHE A 202 -26.17 19.88 13.81
N LYS A 203 -25.79 21.14 13.55
CA LYS A 203 -25.78 22.21 14.56
C LYS A 203 -27.16 22.41 15.19
N GLU A 204 -28.21 22.56 14.38
CA GLU A 204 -29.57 22.78 14.87
C GLU A 204 -30.05 21.64 15.77
N GLU A 205 -29.77 20.39 15.39
CA GLU A 205 -30.13 19.21 16.19
C GLU A 205 -29.40 19.16 17.54
N LEU A 206 -28.10 19.51 17.57
CA LEU A 206 -27.35 19.59 18.83
C LEU A 206 -27.85 20.74 19.71
N MET A 207 -28.21 21.89 19.13
CA MET A 207 -28.75 23.02 19.87
C MET A 207 -30.10 22.67 20.51
N LYS A 208 -30.99 21.98 19.79
CA LYS A 208 -32.29 21.50 20.34
C LYS A 208 -32.10 20.59 21.55
N LYS A 209 -31.02 19.81 21.58
CA LYS A 209 -30.66 18.92 22.71
C LYS A 209 -29.89 19.62 23.83
N GLY A 210 -29.52 20.90 23.65
CA GLY A 210 -28.67 21.63 24.61
C GLY A 210 -27.20 21.20 24.60
N GLU A 211 -26.75 20.51 23.56
CA GLU A 211 -25.39 19.95 23.42
C GLU A 211 -24.43 20.89 22.63
N ALA A 212 -24.96 21.97 22.07
CA ALA A 212 -24.23 22.98 21.32
C ALA A 212 -24.78 24.39 21.56
N SER A 213 -23.91 25.39 21.44
CA SER A 213 -24.26 26.81 21.47
C SER A 213 -24.32 27.40 20.06
N GLU A 214 -24.75 28.66 19.93
CA GLU A 214 -24.83 29.35 18.65
C GLU A 214 -23.49 29.45 17.91
N ILE A 215 -22.36 29.42 18.62
CA ILE A 215 -21.02 29.51 18.00
C ILE A 215 -20.53 28.16 17.45
N PHE A 216 -21.22 27.05 17.76
CA PHE A 216 -20.88 25.72 17.24
C PHE A 216 -20.96 25.71 15.70
N ALA A 217 -19.97 25.08 15.07
CA ALA A 217 -19.86 24.94 13.61
C ALA A 217 -20.02 26.26 12.84
N THR A 218 -19.74 27.40 13.48
CA THR A 218 -19.76 28.72 12.85
C THR A 218 -18.34 29.08 12.46
N GLU A 219 -18.11 29.36 11.17
CA GLU A 219 -16.75 29.60 10.67
C GLU A 219 -16.11 30.84 11.30
N LYS A 220 -14.83 30.74 11.67
CA LYS A 220 -14.01 31.88 12.11
C LYS A 220 -13.78 32.88 10.98
N THR A 221 -13.43 32.34 9.82
CA THR A 221 -13.23 33.09 8.58
C THR A 221 -14.16 32.51 7.54
N LYS A 222 -14.85 33.39 6.82
CA LYS A 222 -15.82 32.99 5.79
C LYS A 222 -15.13 32.07 4.76
N LYS A 223 -15.77 30.96 4.39
CA LYS A 223 -15.26 29.96 3.42
C LYS A 223 -14.04 29.16 3.89
N SER A 224 -13.76 29.10 5.20
CA SER A 224 -12.66 28.25 5.71
C SER A 224 -12.88 26.75 5.44
N LEU A 225 -14.11 26.25 5.61
CA LEU A 225 -14.46 24.86 5.29
C LEU A 225 -14.36 24.61 3.78
N GLU A 226 -14.85 25.55 2.96
CA GLU A 226 -14.71 25.49 1.50
C GLU A 226 -13.25 25.43 1.05
N GLY A 227 -12.36 26.19 1.68
CA GLY A 227 -10.91 26.09 1.41
C GLY A 227 -10.33 24.73 1.77
N ILE A 228 -10.73 24.15 2.91
CA ILE A 228 -10.30 22.80 3.32
C ILE A 228 -10.78 21.76 2.31
N VAL A 229 -12.07 21.80 1.96
CA VAL A 229 -12.66 20.91 0.96
C VAL A 229 -11.96 21.09 -0.38
N GLY A 230 -11.74 22.32 -0.84
CA GLY A 230 -11.01 22.61 -2.06
C GLY A 230 -9.64 21.95 -2.08
N ASN A 231 -8.89 22.02 -0.96
CA ASN A 231 -7.60 21.35 -0.85
C ASN A 231 -7.69 19.81 -0.89
N VAL A 232 -8.78 19.23 -0.37
CA VAL A 232 -8.99 17.78 -0.36
C VAL A 232 -9.44 17.25 -1.73
N PHE A 233 -10.25 18.01 -2.45
CA PHE A 233 -10.84 17.60 -3.72
C PHE A 233 -10.15 18.21 -4.95
N GLN A 234 -9.05 18.93 -4.77
CA GLN A 234 -8.28 19.48 -5.89
C GLN A 234 -7.63 18.37 -6.73
N SER A 235 -7.48 18.65 -8.01
CA SER A 235 -6.72 17.82 -8.94
C SER A 235 -5.59 18.65 -9.55
N VAL A 236 -4.39 18.05 -9.66
CA VAL A 236 -3.21 18.68 -10.26
C VAL A 236 -2.76 17.80 -11.43
N PHE A 237 -2.62 18.39 -12.62
CA PHE A 237 -2.32 17.66 -13.87
C PHE A 237 -3.32 16.54 -14.22
N GLY A 238 -4.58 16.65 -13.77
CA GLY A 238 -5.63 15.66 -14.02
C GLY A 238 -5.65 14.49 -13.04
N GLU A 239 -4.78 14.50 -12.03
CA GLU A 239 -4.79 13.53 -10.93
C GLU A 239 -5.29 14.20 -9.65
N ASP A 240 -6.24 13.56 -8.96
CA ASP A 240 -6.73 14.02 -7.66
C ASP A 240 -5.60 14.00 -6.62
N ALA A 241 -5.54 15.02 -5.77
CA ALA A 241 -4.58 15.07 -4.67
C ALA A 241 -4.72 13.88 -3.71
N TYR A 242 -5.95 13.37 -3.58
CA TYR A 242 -6.32 12.18 -2.81
C TYR A 242 -7.19 11.29 -3.70
N PRO A 243 -6.64 10.24 -4.34
CA PRO A 243 -7.35 9.47 -5.36
C PRO A 243 -8.55 8.67 -4.87
N THR A 244 -8.57 8.31 -3.57
CA THR A 244 -9.62 7.46 -3.00
C THR A 244 -10.55 8.23 -2.06
N VAL A 245 -11.75 7.70 -1.85
CA VAL A 245 -12.72 8.30 -0.92
C VAL A 245 -12.20 8.26 0.51
N GLU A 246 -11.56 7.17 0.89
CA GLU A 246 -11.00 6.93 2.22
C GLU A 246 -9.93 7.98 2.53
N GLU A 247 -9.04 8.29 1.56
CA GLU A 247 -8.06 9.37 1.70
C GLU A 247 -8.72 10.74 1.81
N LYS A 248 -9.72 11.03 0.97
CA LYS A 248 -10.47 12.30 1.03
C LYS A 248 -11.15 12.46 2.40
N ALA A 249 -11.76 11.40 2.93
CA ALA A 249 -12.39 11.41 4.23
C ALA A 249 -11.38 11.59 5.36
N ALA A 250 -10.28 10.83 5.35
CA ALA A 250 -9.22 10.92 6.37
C ALA A 250 -8.58 12.31 6.40
N HIS A 251 -8.31 12.90 5.23
CA HIS A 251 -7.77 14.26 5.13
C HIS A 251 -8.80 15.32 5.52
N LEU A 252 -10.08 15.14 5.18
CA LEU A 252 -11.15 16.05 5.62
C LEU A 252 -11.27 16.06 7.15
N LEU A 253 -11.22 14.89 7.79
CA LEU A 253 -11.16 14.76 9.25
C LEU A 253 -9.95 15.52 9.80
N TYR A 254 -8.76 15.20 9.29
CA TYR A 254 -7.50 15.79 9.76
C TYR A 254 -7.52 17.32 9.67
N PHE A 255 -7.82 17.87 8.48
CA PHE A 255 -7.76 19.31 8.25
C PHE A 255 -8.83 20.09 9.01
N ILE A 256 -10.06 19.58 9.14
CA ILE A 256 -11.08 20.27 9.96
C ILE A 256 -10.65 20.27 11.44
N VAL A 257 -10.06 19.18 11.93
CA VAL A 257 -9.61 19.10 13.32
C VAL A 257 -8.41 20.03 13.57
N LYS A 258 -7.38 20.02 12.71
CA LYS A 258 -6.13 20.80 12.90
C LYS A 258 -6.26 22.27 12.54
N ASN A 259 -6.95 22.60 11.45
CA ASN A 259 -7.03 23.98 10.97
C ASN A 259 -8.09 24.80 11.73
N HIS A 260 -8.91 24.13 12.54
CA HIS A 260 -9.93 24.74 13.38
C HIS A 260 -10.79 25.80 12.65
N PRO A 261 -11.44 25.46 11.52
CA PRO A 261 -12.18 26.43 10.70
C PRO A 261 -13.36 27.07 11.44
N PHE A 262 -13.88 26.43 12.49
CA PHE A 262 -15.01 26.90 13.28
C PHE A 262 -14.60 27.49 14.63
N ASN A 263 -15.44 28.39 15.16
CA ASN A 263 -15.29 28.98 16.48
C ASN A 263 -15.37 27.92 17.59
N ASP A 264 -16.30 26.98 17.47
CA ASP A 264 -16.39 25.78 18.31
C ASP A 264 -16.81 24.57 17.46
N GLY A 265 -16.56 23.37 17.97
CA GLY A 265 -17.06 22.13 17.38
C GLY A 265 -16.15 21.52 16.32
N ASN A 266 -14.90 21.96 16.17
CA ASN A 266 -13.98 21.46 15.14
C ASN A 266 -13.82 19.93 15.16
N LYS A 267 -13.60 19.33 16.35
CA LYS A 267 -13.51 17.87 16.52
C LYS A 267 -14.79 17.16 16.09
N ARG A 268 -15.94 17.62 16.59
CA ARG A 268 -17.26 17.04 16.31
C ARG A 268 -17.66 17.19 14.84
N THR A 269 -17.38 18.35 14.24
CA THR A 269 -17.70 18.65 12.84
C THR A 269 -16.75 17.92 11.89
N GLY A 270 -15.48 17.74 12.26
CA GLY A 270 -14.52 16.91 11.53
C GLY A 270 -14.97 15.44 11.50
N ALA A 271 -15.30 14.87 12.66
CA ALA A 271 -15.83 13.51 12.76
C ALA A 271 -17.15 13.34 12.01
N PHE A 272 -18.05 14.33 12.08
CA PHE A 272 -19.29 14.34 11.29
C PHE A 272 -19.00 14.34 9.79
N SER A 273 -18.11 15.22 9.32
CA SER A 273 -17.77 15.36 7.88
C SER A 273 -17.10 14.11 7.32
N PHE A 274 -16.29 13.43 8.14
CA PHE A 274 -15.69 12.12 7.83
C PHE A 274 -16.77 11.05 7.55
N VAL A 275 -17.68 10.84 8.51
CA VAL A 275 -18.76 9.85 8.38
C VAL A 275 -19.71 10.22 7.24
N TRP A 276 -20.02 11.52 7.11
CA TRP A 276 -20.88 12.04 6.06
C TRP A 276 -20.34 11.72 4.66
N LEU A 277 -19.04 11.90 4.44
CA LEU A 277 -18.42 11.64 3.15
C LEU A 277 -18.43 10.14 2.81
N LEU A 278 -18.07 9.30 3.77
CA LEU A 278 -18.09 7.85 3.60
C LEU A 278 -19.50 7.33 3.29
N LYS A 279 -20.53 7.81 4.01
CA LYS A 279 -21.93 7.44 3.72
C LYS A 279 -22.35 7.84 2.30
N ARG A 280 -21.94 9.01 1.82
CA ARG A 280 -22.25 9.46 0.45
C ARG A 280 -21.56 8.66 -0.63
N ALA A 281 -20.39 8.13 -0.33
CA ALA A 281 -19.67 7.21 -1.21
C ALA A 281 -20.20 5.77 -1.15
N GLY A 282 -21.25 5.50 -0.36
CA GLY A 282 -21.88 4.18 -0.25
C GLY A 282 -21.20 3.23 0.72
N PHE A 283 -20.31 3.71 1.59
CA PHE A 283 -19.68 2.87 2.62
C PHE A 283 -20.68 2.52 3.71
N ASP A 284 -20.65 1.26 4.14
CA ASP A 284 -21.35 0.79 5.32
C ASP A 284 -20.58 1.20 6.58
N VAL A 285 -20.71 2.47 6.97
CA VAL A 285 -19.96 3.05 8.09
C VAL A 285 -20.17 2.32 9.41
N GLU A 286 -21.29 1.62 9.62
CA GLU A 286 -21.57 0.88 10.86
C GLU A 286 -20.72 -0.39 10.96
N LYS A 287 -20.30 -0.95 9.81
CA LYS A 287 -19.39 -2.08 9.76
C LYS A 287 -17.94 -1.68 10.09
N PHE A 288 -17.49 -0.54 9.58
CA PHE A 288 -16.07 -0.16 9.62
C PHE A 288 -15.72 0.83 10.74
N ILE A 289 -16.67 1.66 11.19
CA ILE A 289 -16.38 2.75 12.13
C ILE A 289 -16.89 2.40 13.53
N ASN A 290 -15.97 2.00 14.41
CA ASN A 290 -16.25 1.93 15.83
C ASN A 290 -16.29 3.36 16.44
N PRO A 291 -17.39 3.80 17.09
CA PRO A 291 -17.49 5.15 17.66
C PRO A 291 -16.39 5.50 18.67
N ASN A 292 -15.91 4.53 19.44
CA ASN A 292 -14.82 4.73 20.40
C ASN A 292 -13.48 4.92 19.68
N ALA A 293 -13.24 4.16 18.60
CA ALA A 293 -12.04 4.30 17.79
C ALA A 293 -12.02 5.66 17.07
N LEU A 294 -13.12 6.07 16.44
CA LEU A 294 -13.22 7.38 15.81
C LEU A 294 -13.05 8.52 16.83
N THR A 295 -13.58 8.37 18.04
CA THR A 295 -13.38 9.34 19.13
C THR A 295 -11.91 9.44 19.50
N ALA A 296 -11.25 8.31 19.74
CA ALA A 296 -9.83 8.26 20.09
C ALA A 296 -8.95 8.85 18.99
N LEU A 297 -9.17 8.49 17.72
CA LEU A 297 -8.44 9.03 16.58
C LEU A 297 -8.67 10.54 16.40
N THR A 298 -9.90 11.01 16.57
CA THR A 298 -10.20 12.45 16.47
C THR A 298 -9.48 13.26 17.56
N LEU A 299 -9.39 12.71 18.78
CA LEU A 299 -8.63 13.32 19.87
C LEU A 299 -7.12 13.25 19.60
N LEU A 300 -6.62 12.10 19.14
CA LEU A 300 -5.21 11.92 18.80
C LEU A 300 -4.77 12.90 17.70
N ILE A 301 -5.57 13.07 16.66
CA ILE A 301 -5.34 14.10 15.62
C ILE A 301 -5.27 15.49 16.26
N ALA A 302 -6.23 15.84 17.12
CA ALA A 302 -6.26 17.16 17.75
C ALA A 302 -4.96 17.45 18.53
N GLU A 303 -4.48 16.48 19.30
CA GLU A 303 -3.28 16.61 20.15
C GLU A 303 -1.95 16.37 19.41
N SER A 304 -1.97 15.76 18.22
CA SER A 304 -0.76 15.42 17.44
C SER A 304 0.08 16.63 17.02
N ASN A 305 1.36 16.43 16.74
CA ASN A 305 2.16 17.45 16.07
C ASN A 305 1.73 17.55 14.60
N PRO A 306 1.65 18.76 13.99
CA PRO A 306 1.43 18.89 12.54
C PRO A 306 2.39 18.07 11.66
N ASN A 307 3.62 17.84 12.13
CA ASN A 307 4.60 16.99 11.44
C ASN A 307 4.19 15.51 11.39
N ASP A 308 3.32 15.05 12.30
CA ASP A 308 2.82 13.68 12.34
C ASP A 308 1.59 13.46 11.43
N LYS A 309 1.33 14.40 10.50
CA LYS A 309 0.14 14.37 9.63
C LYS A 309 -0.09 13.01 8.99
N ASP A 310 0.92 12.50 8.29
CA ASP A 310 0.76 11.30 7.48
C ASP A 310 0.59 10.05 8.36
N ARG A 311 1.19 10.07 9.56
CA ARG A 311 0.96 9.04 10.59
C ARG A 311 -0.49 9.06 11.09
N MET A 312 -1.04 10.25 11.34
CA MET A 312 -2.43 10.39 11.80
C MET A 312 -3.43 9.98 10.72
N VAL A 313 -3.20 10.41 9.48
CA VAL A 313 -4.01 10.00 8.32
C VAL A 313 -3.92 8.49 8.13
N GLY A 314 -2.72 7.91 8.23
CA GLY A 314 -2.51 6.47 8.08
C GLY A 314 -3.25 5.64 9.13
N LEU A 315 -3.35 6.11 10.37
CA LEU A 315 -4.18 5.46 11.40
C LEU A 315 -5.68 5.51 11.07
N VAL A 316 -6.16 6.60 10.49
CA VAL A 316 -7.56 6.70 10.04
C VAL A 316 -7.81 5.77 8.86
N LEU A 317 -6.87 5.69 7.91
CA LEU A 317 -6.96 4.77 6.77
C LEU A 317 -6.88 3.31 7.21
N LEU A 318 -6.07 2.98 8.21
CA LEU A 318 -6.00 1.65 8.79
C LEU A 318 -7.35 1.20 9.33
N MET A 319 -8.07 2.08 10.04
CA MET A 319 -9.43 1.80 10.54
C MET A 319 -10.44 1.49 9.41
N LEU A 320 -10.19 1.97 8.18
CA LEU A 320 -11.07 1.75 7.03
C LEU A 320 -10.72 0.49 6.21
N ARG A 321 -9.67 -0.27 6.59
CA ARG A 321 -9.21 -1.45 5.83
C ARG A 321 -9.74 -2.80 6.35
N ASP A 322 -10.44 -2.83 7.48
CA ASP A 322 -10.94 -4.06 8.13
C ASP A 322 -12.33 -4.52 7.66
#